data_AF-A0A816G9R4-F1
#
_entry.id   AF-A0A816G9R4-F1
#
_cell.length_a   1.000
_cell.length_b   1.000
_cell.length_c   1.000
_cell.angle_alpha   90.00
_cell.angle_beta   90.00
_cell.angle_gamma   90.00
#
_symmetry.space_group_name_H-M   'P 1'
#
loop_
_entity.id
_entity.type
_entity.pdbx_description
1 polymer ?
#
loop_
_entity_poly.entity_id
_entity_poly.type
_entity_poly.pdbx_seq_one_letter_code
_entity_poly.pdbx_strand_id
1 'polypeptide(L)'
;GFLQPIQPPNDVFQILGMDWWGPTIPSLSGNRYVLVVTDRLSGYVFATASPTNTAQDTARILMEKIILVHGPPDILITDQGTHFKNELLQAISKLVGCAHIFSTPYHPQTNGQTER
;
A
#
# COMPACT_ATOMS: atom_id res chain seq x y z
N GLY A 1 1.37 -16.05 19.50
CA GLY A 1 1.17 -14.68 20.00
C GLY A 1 -0.22 -14.23 19.62
N PHE A 2 -0.92 -13.51 20.48
CA PHE A 2 -2.26 -13.00 20.16
C PHE A 2 -2.17 -11.99 19.01
N LEU A 3 -3.03 -12.11 18.01
CA LEU A 3 -3.19 -11.10 16.97
C LEU A 3 -3.75 -9.84 17.65
N GLN A 4 -3.03 -8.73 17.61
CA GLN A 4 -3.57 -7.43 18.02
C GLN A 4 -4.32 -6.84 16.82
N PRO A 5 -5.67 -6.79 16.85
CA PRO A 5 -6.42 -6.24 15.75
C PRO A 5 -6.12 -4.74 15.64
N ILE A 6 -5.77 -4.30 14.43
CA ILE A 6 -5.69 -2.88 14.09
C ILE A 6 -7.08 -2.30 14.31
N GLN A 7 -7.17 -1.30 15.20
CA GLN A 7 -8.42 -0.61 15.51
C GLN A 7 -9.08 -0.12 14.22
N PRO A 8 -10.41 -0.14 14.11
CA PRO A 8 -11.10 0.44 12.97
C PRO A 8 -10.70 1.92 12.80
N PRO A 9 -10.48 2.38 11.56
CA PRO A 9 -10.27 3.81 11.29
C PRO A 9 -11.51 4.63 11.67
N ASN A 10 -11.29 5.87 12.10
CA ASN A 10 -12.35 6.84 12.40
C ASN A 10 -12.57 7.84 11.27
N ASP A 11 -11.61 7.96 10.34
CA ASP A 11 -11.69 8.87 9.19
C ASP A 11 -11.18 8.18 7.91
N VAL A 12 -11.57 8.71 6.76
CA VAL A 12 -11.13 8.22 5.45
C VAL A 12 -9.64 8.51 5.25
N PHE A 13 -8.94 7.63 4.55
CA PHE A 13 -7.49 7.70 4.33
C PHE A 13 -6.63 7.61 5.60
N GLN A 14 -7.21 7.31 6.76
CA GLN A 14 -6.45 7.14 8.00
C GLN A 14 -5.62 5.84 7.99
N ILE A 15 -6.19 4.75 7.46
CA ILE A 15 -5.54 3.45 7.39
C ILE A 15 -5.63 2.94 5.96
N LEU A 16 -4.47 2.80 5.31
CA LEU A 16 -4.38 2.35 3.92
C LEU A 16 -3.71 0.99 3.85
N GLY A 17 -4.30 0.08 3.06
CA GLY A 17 -3.62 -1.11 2.57
C GLY A 17 -2.96 -0.82 1.23
N MET A 18 -1.76 -1.34 0.99
CA MET A 18 -1.09 -1.19 -0.31
C MET A 18 -0.41 -2.51 -0.73
N ASP A 19 -0.64 -2.90 -1.99
CA ASP A 19 -0.21 -4.20 -2.53
C ASP A 19 0.16 -4.11 -4.02
N TRP A 20 1.17 -4.88 -4.44
CA TRP A 20 1.57 -4.97 -5.84
C TRP A 20 1.04 -6.25 -6.47
N TRP A 21 0.33 -6.11 -7.57
CA TRP A 21 -0.09 -7.22 -8.41
C TRP A 21 0.77 -7.32 -9.68
N GLY A 22 1.20 -8.55 -10.03
CA GLY A 22 1.95 -8.85 -11.24
C GLY A 22 3.16 -9.79 -11.02
N PRO A 23 3.99 -10.02 -12.06
CA PRO A 23 3.92 -9.40 -13.38
C PRO A 23 2.79 -9.94 -14.27
N THR A 24 2.25 -9.11 -15.15
CA THR A 24 1.21 -9.43 -16.14
C THR A 24 1.74 -9.37 -17.56
N ILE A 25 0.87 -9.64 -18.55
CA ILE A 25 1.17 -9.35 -19.96
C ILE A 25 1.40 -7.85 -20.09
N PRO A 26 2.58 -7.41 -20.59
CA PRO A 26 2.87 -5.99 -20.74
C PRO A 26 1.81 -5.28 -21.60
N SER A 27 1.37 -4.11 -21.16
CA SER A 27 0.56 -3.21 -21.98
C SER A 27 1.38 -2.65 -23.15
N LEU A 28 0.73 -1.90 -24.05
CA LEU A 28 1.42 -1.16 -25.12
C LEU A 28 2.46 -0.17 -24.57
N SER A 29 2.27 0.33 -23.35
CA SER A 29 3.22 1.21 -22.66
C SER A 29 4.26 0.45 -21.81
N GLY A 30 4.30 -0.88 -21.90
CA GLY A 30 5.23 -1.72 -21.14
C GLY A 30 4.86 -1.93 -19.67
N ASN A 31 3.69 -1.47 -19.23
CA ASN A 31 3.26 -1.67 -17.84
C ASN A 31 2.91 -3.14 -17.61
N ARG A 32 3.43 -3.71 -16.53
CA ARG A 32 3.22 -5.12 -16.18
C ARG A 32 2.96 -5.36 -14.71
N TYR A 33 2.91 -4.30 -13.91
CA TYR A 33 2.55 -4.35 -12.51
C TYR A 33 1.43 -3.34 -12.25
N VAL A 34 0.61 -3.62 -11.24
CA VAL A 34 -0.43 -2.71 -10.75
C VAL A 34 -0.23 -2.54 -9.25
N LEU A 35 -0.05 -1.30 -8.80
CA LEU A 35 -0.07 -0.97 -7.38
C LEU A 35 -1.50 -0.62 -7.00
N VAL A 36 -2.04 -1.34 -6.03
CA VAL A 36 -3.38 -1.14 -5.49
C VAL A 36 -3.26 -0.54 -4.10
N VAL A 37 -4.02 0.51 -3.82
CA VAL A 37 -4.14 1.16 -2.52
C VAL A 37 -5.61 1.16 -2.12
N THR A 38 -5.91 0.62 -0.94
CA THR A 38 -7.28 0.48 -0.43
C THR A 38 -7.43 1.25 0.87
N ASP A 39 -8.40 2.16 0.92
CA ASP A 39 -8.83 2.80 2.16
C ASP A 39 -9.69 1.85 2.99
N ARG A 40 -9.27 1.60 4.23
CA ARG A 40 -9.91 0.60 5.09
C ARG A 40 -11.27 1.03 5.63
N LEU A 41 -11.56 2.34 5.69
CA LEU A 41 -12.85 2.84 6.19
C LEU A 41 -13.93 2.77 5.11
N SER A 42 -13.67 3.44 3.99
CA SER A 42 -14.65 3.62 2.90
C SER A 42 -14.67 2.45 1.91
N GLY A 43 -13.62 1.62 1.89
CA GLY A 43 -13.39 0.64 0.83
C GLY A 43 -12.98 1.26 -0.50
N TYR A 44 -12.61 2.55 -0.53
CA TYR A 44 -12.14 3.22 -1.73
C TYR A 44 -10.85 2.57 -2.24
N VAL A 45 -10.80 2.26 -3.53
CA VAL A 45 -9.64 1.62 -4.18
C VAL A 45 -9.05 2.57 -5.21
N PHE A 46 -7.74 2.81 -5.08
CA PHE A 46 -6.91 3.46 -6.08
C PHE A 46 -5.97 2.43 -6.70
N ALA A 47 -5.87 2.40 -8.03
CA ALA A 47 -4.97 1.50 -8.73
C ALA A 47 -4.17 2.26 -9.79
N THR A 48 -2.86 2.00 -9.88
CA THR A 48 -2.00 2.55 -10.93
C THR A 48 -1.10 1.49 -11.52
N ALA A 49 -0.93 1.55 -12.84
CA ALA A 49 -0.05 0.63 -13.56
C ALA A 49 1.41 1.15 -13.55
N SER A 50 2.37 0.22 -13.58
CA SER A 50 3.80 0.51 -13.63
C SER A 50 4.57 -0.53 -14.46
N PRO A 51 5.65 -0.16 -15.16
CA PRO A 51 6.54 -1.12 -15.83
C PRO A 51 7.34 -1.97 -14.83
N THR A 52 7.58 -1.42 -13.64
CA THR A 52 8.37 -2.01 -12.56
C THR A 52 7.66 -1.86 -11.21
N ASN A 53 8.03 -2.67 -10.23
CA ASN A 53 7.51 -2.60 -8.86
C ASN A 53 8.63 -2.31 -7.86
N THR A 54 9.52 -1.35 -8.17
CA THR A 54 10.66 -1.06 -7.29
C THR A 54 10.24 -0.26 -6.06
N ALA A 55 11.12 -0.20 -5.05
CA ALA A 55 10.95 0.70 -3.91
C ALA A 55 10.78 2.17 -4.32
N GLN A 56 11.48 2.59 -5.39
CA GLN A 56 11.39 3.95 -5.93
C GLN A 56 10.03 4.21 -6.55
N ASP A 57 9.48 3.24 -7.30
CA ASP A 57 8.14 3.34 -7.87
C ASP A 57 7.08 3.45 -6.78
N THR A 58 7.17 2.59 -5.76
CA THR A 58 6.30 2.63 -4.58
C THR A 58 6.37 4.00 -3.89
N ALA A 59 7.57 4.49 -3.58
CA ALA A 59 7.77 5.77 -2.90
C ALA A 59 7.18 6.93 -3.70
N ARG A 60 7.45 6.97 -5.01
CA ARG A 60 6.94 8.00 -5.91
C ARG A 60 5.42 8.00 -5.94
N ILE A 61 4.80 6.83 -6.13
CA ILE A 61 3.34 6.70 -6.19
C ILE A 61 2.72 7.08 -4.84
N LEU A 62 3.26 6.59 -3.72
CA LEU A 62 2.78 6.92 -2.38
C LEU A 62 2.81 8.44 -2.14
N MET A 63 3.91 9.11 -2.48
CA MET A 63 4.02 10.56 -2.35
C MET A 63 3.06 11.29 -3.29
N GLU A 64 3.12 11.03 -4.59
CA GLU A 64 2.41 11.79 -5.63
C GLU A 64 0.91 11.57 -5.63
N LYS A 65 0.46 10.35 -5.34
CA LYS A 65 -0.95 9.96 -5.51
C LYS A 65 -1.71 9.91 -4.21
N ILE A 66 -1.03 9.70 -3.09
CA ILE A 66 -1.67 9.55 -1.79
C ILE A 66 -1.34 10.76 -0.90
N ILE A 67 -0.08 10.91 -0.50
CA ILE A 67 0.30 11.90 0.53
C ILE A 67 0.06 13.34 0.08
N LEU A 68 0.44 13.69 -1.15
CA LEU A 68 0.25 15.05 -1.66
C LEU A 68 -1.21 15.40 -1.99
N VAL A 69 -2.08 14.40 -2.14
CA VAL A 69 -3.49 14.60 -2.53
C VAL A 69 -4.42 14.54 -1.32
N HIS A 70 -4.21 13.57 -0.43
CA HIS A 70 -5.09 13.25 0.69
C HIS A 70 -4.47 13.56 2.06
N GLY A 71 -3.18 13.89 2.10
CA GLY A 71 -2.40 13.93 3.35
C GLY A 71 -1.80 12.56 3.70
N PRO A 72 -0.88 12.52 4.67
CA PRO A 72 -0.28 11.26 5.11
C PRO A 72 -1.28 10.41 5.90
N PRO A 73 -1.36 9.08 5.64
CA PRO A 73 -2.15 8.19 6.47
C PRO A 73 -1.47 7.99 7.82
N ASP A 74 -2.26 7.71 8.86
CA ASP A 74 -1.73 7.33 10.18
C ASP A 74 -1.04 5.97 10.09
N ILE A 75 -1.64 5.02 9.35
CA ILE A 75 -1.14 3.65 9.21
C ILE A 75 -1.12 3.24 7.74
N LEU A 76 0.03 2.76 7.29
CA LEU A 76 0.20 2.11 6.01
C LEU A 76 0.47 0.61 6.22
N ILE A 77 -0.38 -0.25 5.67
CA ILE A 77 -0.28 -1.71 5.79
C ILE A 77 0.17 -2.28 4.45
N THR A 78 1.29 -3.01 4.44
CA THR A 78 1.81 -3.66 3.22
C THR A 78 2.30 -5.08 3.52
N ASP A 79 2.58 -5.88 2.50
CA ASP A 79 3.35 -7.12 2.69
C ASP A 79 4.84 -6.83 3.00
N GLN A 80 5.61 -7.89 3.26
CA GLN A 80 7.04 -7.80 3.56
C GLN A 80 7.96 -7.80 2.33
N GLY A 81 7.41 -7.60 1.13
CA GLY A 81 8.15 -7.50 -0.12
C GLY A 81 9.17 -6.36 -0.09
N THR A 82 10.31 -6.53 -0.76
CA THR A 82 11.43 -5.57 -0.75
C THR A 82 11.04 -4.19 -1.31
N HIS A 83 10.02 -4.15 -2.15
CA HIS A 83 9.44 -2.93 -2.71
C HIS A 83 8.65 -2.10 -1.70
N PHE A 84 8.27 -2.68 -0.55
CA PHE A 84 7.72 -1.97 0.61
C PHE A 84 8.71 -1.92 1.77
N LYS A 85 9.36 -3.03 2.09
CA LYS A 85 10.31 -3.16 3.21
C LYS A 85 11.72 -2.73 2.78
N ASN A 86 11.97 -1.43 2.82
CA ASN A 86 13.25 -0.82 2.48
C ASN A 86 13.44 0.52 3.22
N GLU A 87 14.68 1.00 3.25
CA GLU A 87 15.07 2.23 3.96
C GLU A 87 14.39 3.49 3.40
N LEU A 88 14.09 3.52 2.09
CA LEU A 88 13.42 4.65 1.44
C LEU A 88 12.00 4.84 1.98
N LEU A 89 11.20 3.77 1.98
CA LEU A 89 9.82 3.81 2.51
C LEU A 89 9.80 4.02 4.02
N GLN A 90 10.79 3.49 4.74
CA GLN A 90 10.94 3.74 6.17
C GLN A 90 11.22 5.24 6.45
N ALA A 91 12.12 5.85 5.68
CA ALA A 91 12.47 7.26 5.83
C ALA A 91 11.28 8.17 5.49
N ILE A 92 10.56 7.89 4.40
CA ILE A 92 9.34 8.63 4.00
C ILE A 92 8.27 8.51 5.08
N SER A 93 7.95 7.29 5.51
CA SER A 93 6.92 7.05 6.54
C SER A 93 7.25 7.80 7.82
N LYS A 94 8.51 7.76 8.27
CA LYS A 94 8.96 8.52 9.43
C LYS A 94 8.86 10.03 9.24
N LEU A 95 9.21 10.55 8.06
CA LEU A 95 9.17 11.98 7.76
C LEU A 95 7.75 12.55 7.84
N VAL A 96 6.77 11.78 7.37
CA VAL A 96 5.38 12.22 7.29
C VAL A 96 4.53 11.80 8.50
N GLY A 97 5.13 11.13 9.49
CA GLY A 97 4.42 10.66 10.68
C GLY A 97 3.54 9.43 10.46
N CYS A 98 3.76 8.66 9.39
CA CYS A 98 3.01 7.46 9.08
C CYS A 98 3.63 6.22 9.75
N ALA A 99 2.81 5.40 10.40
CA ALA A 99 3.21 4.09 10.92
C ALA A 99 3.13 3.04 9.81
N HIS A 100 4.28 2.60 9.30
CA HIS A 100 4.35 1.51 8.32
C HIS A 100 4.35 0.15 9.02
N ILE A 101 3.25 -0.59 8.87
CA ILE A 101 3.03 -1.91 9.46
C ILE A 101 3.08 -2.97 8.35
N PHE A 102 3.79 -4.06 8.62
CA PHE A 102 3.84 -5.20 7.71
C PHE A 102 2.79 -6.25 8.07
N SER A 103 2.05 -6.74 7.08
CA SER A 103 1.15 -7.87 7.24
C SER A 103 1.95 -9.14 7.54
N THR A 104 1.36 -10.03 8.35
CA THR A 104 1.97 -11.32 8.64
C THR A 104 1.89 -12.22 7.41
N PRO A 105 2.99 -12.84 6.97
CA PRO A 105 2.92 -13.88 5.94
C PRO A 105 2.08 -15.01 6.53
N TYR A 106 1.00 -15.39 5.83
CA TYR A 106 -0.19 -16.11 6.34
C TYR A 106 -1.22 -15.19 7.04
N HIS A 107 -2.16 -14.66 6.26
CA HIS A 107 -3.61 -14.97 6.37
C HIS A 107 -4.33 -14.26 5.20
N PRO A 108 -4.56 -14.95 4.06
CA PRO A 108 -5.29 -14.40 2.90
C PRO A 108 -6.71 -13.88 3.22
N GLN A 109 -7.24 -14.18 4.41
CA GLN A 109 -8.60 -13.84 4.81
C GLN A 109 -8.81 -12.39 5.28
N THR A 110 -7.75 -11.58 5.44
CA THR A 110 -7.93 -10.14 5.75
C THR A 110 -7.99 -9.26 4.49
N ASN A 111 -7.69 -9.83 3.32
CA ASN A 111 -7.78 -9.17 2.01
C ASN A 111 -9.09 -9.46 1.27
N GLY A 112 -10.09 -10.06 1.94
CA GLY A 112 -11.39 -10.43 1.35
C GLY A 112 -12.26 -9.27 0.85
N GLN A 113 -11.80 -8.02 0.94
CA GLN A 113 -12.42 -6.87 0.26
C GLN A 113 -11.71 -6.46 -1.03
N THR A 114 -10.52 -6.98 -1.31
CA THR A 114 -9.76 -6.72 -2.56
C THR A 114 -9.95 -7.85 -3.58
N GLU A 115 -10.62 -8.96 -3.21
CA GLU A 115 -10.94 -10.10 -4.09
C GLU A 115 -12.42 -10.12 -4.55
N ARG A 116 -12.97 -8.96 -4.95
CA ARG A 116 -14.20 -8.91 -5.74
C ARG A 116 -14.01 -8.16 -7.05
#